data_AF-A0A117P5X5-F1
#
_entry.id   AF-A0A117P5X5-F1
#
_cell.length_a   1.000
_cell.length_b   1.000
_cell.length_c   1.000
_cell.angle_alpha   90.00
_cell.angle_beta   90.00
_cell.angle_gamma   90.00
#
_symmetry.space_group_name_H-M   'P 1'
#
loop_
_entity.id
_entity.type
_entity.pdbx_description
1 polymer ?
#
loop_
_entity_poly.entity_id
_entity_poly.type
_entity_poly.pdbx_seq_one_letter_code
_entity_poly.pdbx_strand_id
1 'polypeptide(L)'
;MRIVCAVAVLAVANLLNNWLARSPGMYVVVCVTATAVLLLIARWDGLTWADLGLDAAGLRRGLRWGPVLVGVVLLVLLLLLAVPAGREAFDDSRAADLSVGQVLWVTLVRVPLGTVLLEETAFRGVLWAMLRRRHGTAWATAVSSLLFGLWHLLPSRGLNRSNAAVGSVFGDDPAGVAPTVALAIAATAAAGVVLCELRRRSGSLLAPIALHWAVNSLGYVFAWAASRWWLDG
;
A
#
# COMPACT_ATOMS: atom_id res chain seq x y z
N MET A 1 -14.82 -18.61 -11.12
CA MET A 1 -13.65 -19.43 -10.70
C MET A 1 -12.35 -18.62 -10.60
N ARG A 2 -11.84 -17.99 -11.66
CA ARG A 2 -10.51 -17.33 -11.62
C ARG A 2 -10.36 -16.17 -10.63
N ILE A 3 -11.40 -15.35 -10.44
CA ILE A 3 -11.39 -14.27 -9.41
C ILE A 3 -11.22 -14.88 -8.02
N VAL A 4 -11.90 -16.00 -7.74
CA VAL A 4 -11.77 -16.72 -6.46
C VAL A 4 -10.35 -17.22 -6.26
N CYS A 5 -9.69 -17.73 -7.31
CA CYS A 5 -8.27 -18.11 -7.22
C CYS A 5 -7.36 -16.91 -6.88
N ALA A 6 -7.58 -15.74 -7.49
CA ALA A 6 -6.81 -14.54 -7.17
C ALA A 6 -7.02 -14.09 -5.71
N VAL A 7 -8.27 -14.12 -5.23
CA VAL A 7 -8.59 -13.81 -3.82
C VAL A 7 -7.98 -14.85 -2.87
N ALA A 8 -7.97 -16.13 -3.24
CA ALA A 8 -7.35 -17.19 -2.44
C ALA A 8 -5.83 -16.99 -2.32
N VAL A 9 -5.15 -16.65 -3.42
CA VAL A 9 -3.71 -16.31 -3.40
C VAL A 9 -3.44 -15.14 -2.46
N LEU A 10 -4.29 -14.10 -2.50
CA LEU A 10 -4.17 -12.97 -1.58
C LEU A 10 -4.41 -13.37 -0.13
N ALA A 11 -5.44 -14.16 0.15
CA ALA A 11 -5.69 -14.64 1.51
C ALA A 11 -4.50 -15.44 2.05
N VAL A 12 -3.94 -16.35 1.25
CA VAL A 12 -2.75 -17.12 1.62
C VAL A 12 -1.54 -16.21 1.82
N ALA A 13 -1.24 -15.29 0.89
CA ALA A 13 -0.13 -14.36 1.03
C ALA A 13 -0.26 -13.48 2.28
N ASN A 14 -1.47 -12.99 2.59
CA ASN A 14 -1.73 -12.20 3.78
C ASN A 14 -1.50 -13.00 5.06
N LEU A 15 -1.99 -14.25 5.11
CA LEU A 15 -1.76 -15.15 6.26
C LEU A 15 -0.28 -15.47 6.43
N LEU A 16 0.42 -15.84 5.35
CA LEU A 16 1.85 -16.13 5.38
C LEU A 16 2.64 -14.92 5.89
N ASN A 17 2.35 -13.72 5.38
CA ASN A 17 3.05 -12.50 5.75
C ASN A 17 2.84 -12.09 7.22
N ASN A 18 1.64 -12.31 7.76
CA ASN A 18 1.31 -11.86 9.12
C ASN A 18 1.58 -12.92 10.20
N TRP A 19 1.66 -14.20 9.84
CA TRP A 19 1.80 -15.30 10.82
C TRP A 19 3.07 -16.13 10.67
N LEU A 20 3.61 -16.28 9.45
CA LEU A 20 4.68 -17.23 9.16
C LEU A 20 5.99 -16.58 8.71
N ALA A 21 5.94 -15.41 8.07
CA ALA A 21 7.11 -14.70 7.58
C ALA A 21 7.94 -14.13 8.75
N ARG A 22 8.84 -14.95 9.29
CA ARG A 22 9.69 -14.58 10.44
C ARG A 22 10.92 -13.76 10.08
N SER A 23 11.31 -13.71 8.81
CA SER A 23 12.44 -12.90 8.34
C SER A 23 12.01 -11.81 7.35
N PRO A 24 12.67 -10.65 7.35
CA PRO A 24 12.34 -9.56 6.42
C PRO A 24 12.49 -9.97 4.94
N GLY A 25 13.45 -10.85 4.63
CA GLY A 25 13.63 -11.40 3.28
C GLY A 25 12.51 -12.36 2.86
N MET A 26 12.02 -13.21 3.77
CA MET A 26 10.92 -14.14 3.48
C MET A 26 9.63 -13.40 3.10
N TYR A 27 9.35 -12.27 3.77
CA TYR A 27 8.22 -11.40 3.43
C TYR A 27 8.28 -10.95 1.95
N VAL A 28 9.43 -10.46 1.49
CA VAL A 28 9.62 -10.02 0.10
C VAL A 28 9.44 -11.19 -0.87
N VAL A 29 9.99 -12.36 -0.55
CA VAL A 29 9.84 -13.57 -1.39
C VAL A 29 8.39 -13.99 -1.53
N VAL A 30 7.62 -14.02 -0.43
CA VAL A 30 6.18 -14.35 -0.47
C VAL A 30 5.43 -13.37 -1.38
N CYS A 31 5.69 -12.06 -1.24
CA CYS A 31 5.00 -11.04 -2.01
C CYS A 31 5.34 -11.06 -3.50
N VAL A 32 6.62 -11.23 -3.85
CA VAL A 32 7.06 -11.36 -5.26
C VAL A 32 6.48 -12.63 -5.88
N THR A 33 6.48 -13.74 -5.14
CA THR A 33 5.89 -15.00 -5.60
C THR A 33 4.38 -14.86 -5.82
N ALA A 34 3.65 -14.27 -4.86
CA ALA A 34 2.22 -14.01 -5.01
C ALA A 34 1.92 -13.11 -6.21
N THR A 35 2.74 -12.07 -6.44
CA THR A 35 2.64 -11.20 -7.62
C THR A 35 2.78 -12.01 -8.91
N ALA A 36 3.79 -12.86 -9.01
CA ALA A 36 3.99 -13.71 -10.20
C ALA A 36 2.80 -14.64 -10.44
N VAL A 37 2.29 -15.30 -9.40
CA VAL A 37 1.11 -16.17 -9.48
C VAL A 37 -0.13 -15.38 -9.92
N LEU A 38 -0.35 -14.18 -9.39
CA LEU A 38 -1.47 -13.31 -9.80
C LEU A 38 -1.37 -12.90 -11.27
N LEU A 39 -0.17 -12.60 -11.77
CA LEU A 39 0.04 -12.32 -13.19
C LEU A 39 -0.25 -13.54 -14.06
N LEU A 40 0.13 -14.75 -13.63
CA LEU A 40 -0.24 -15.99 -14.32
C LEU A 40 -1.75 -16.19 -14.35
N ILE A 41 -2.46 -15.94 -13.23
CA ILE A 41 -3.92 -15.98 -13.18
C ILE A 41 -4.53 -14.94 -14.12
N ALA A 42 -3.97 -13.74 -14.20
CA ALA A 42 -4.43 -12.70 -15.13
C ALA A 42 -4.28 -13.16 -16.59
N ARG A 43 -3.15 -13.78 -16.95
CA ARG A 43 -2.96 -14.37 -18.28
C ARG A 43 -3.92 -15.53 -18.55
N TRP A 44 -4.14 -16.40 -17.57
CA TRP A 44 -5.14 -17.47 -17.66
C TRP A 44 -6.56 -16.92 -17.81
N ASP A 45 -6.83 -15.74 -17.24
CA ASP A 45 -8.08 -15.03 -17.48
C ASP A 45 -8.17 -14.42 -18.88
N GLY A 46 -7.08 -14.35 -19.63
CA GLY A 46 -7.00 -13.70 -20.93
C GLY A 46 -6.88 -12.18 -20.83
N LEU A 47 -6.30 -11.66 -19.75
CA LEU A 47 -5.91 -10.25 -19.66
C LEU A 47 -4.58 -10.02 -20.36
N THR A 48 -4.51 -8.91 -21.09
CA THR A 48 -3.29 -8.44 -21.75
C THR A 48 -2.51 -7.47 -20.85
N TRP A 49 -1.28 -7.13 -21.24
CA TRP A 49 -0.54 -6.07 -20.55
C TRP A 49 -1.25 -4.71 -20.60
N ALA A 50 -1.98 -4.42 -21.69
CA ALA A 50 -2.78 -3.20 -21.80
C ALA A 50 -3.95 -3.21 -20.80
N ASP A 51 -4.60 -4.36 -20.58
CA ASP A 51 -5.64 -4.48 -19.56
C ASP A 51 -5.12 -4.19 -18.16
N LEU A 52 -3.88 -4.61 -17.88
CA LEU A 52 -3.18 -4.35 -16.62
C LEU A 52 -2.60 -2.93 -16.54
N GLY A 53 -2.50 -2.18 -17.65
CA GLY A 53 -1.89 -0.85 -17.70
C GLY A 53 -0.36 -0.90 -17.66
N LEU A 54 0.21 -2.00 -18.14
CA LEU A 54 1.63 -2.33 -18.19
C LEU A 54 2.16 -2.40 -19.63
N ASP A 55 1.35 -2.03 -20.62
CA ASP A 55 1.79 -1.85 -22.00
C ASP A 55 2.70 -0.61 -22.15
N ALA A 56 3.47 -0.52 -23.23
CA ALA A 56 4.42 0.58 -23.44
C ALA A 56 3.77 1.97 -23.34
N ALA A 57 2.54 2.13 -23.84
CA ALA A 57 1.82 3.40 -23.75
C ALA A 57 1.38 3.70 -22.30
N GLY A 58 0.90 2.68 -21.56
CA GLY A 58 0.62 2.77 -20.14
C GLY A 58 1.85 3.15 -19.32
N LEU A 59 2.99 2.50 -19.55
CA LEU A 59 4.25 2.83 -18.86
C LEU A 59 4.67 4.28 -19.12
N ARG A 60 4.66 4.73 -20.36
CA ARG A 60 4.98 6.13 -20.72
C ARG A 60 4.04 7.15 -20.06
N ARG A 61 2.74 6.88 -20.00
CA ARG A 61 1.79 7.73 -19.26
C ARG A 61 2.15 7.76 -17.77
N GLY A 62 2.40 6.59 -17.17
CA GLY A 62 2.76 6.48 -15.77
C GLY A 62 4.04 7.24 -15.41
N LEU A 63 5.06 7.20 -16.26
CA LEU A 63 6.30 7.97 -16.08
C LEU A 63 6.07 9.50 -16.05
N ARG A 64 5.02 9.99 -16.72
CA ARG A 64 4.63 11.42 -16.64
C ARG A 64 3.88 11.76 -15.36
N TRP A 65 3.04 10.84 -14.88
CA TRP A 65 2.30 11.00 -13.62
C TRP A 65 3.21 10.90 -12.40
N GLY A 66 4.22 10.02 -12.45
CA GLY A 66 5.07 9.67 -11.31
C GLY A 66 5.69 10.87 -10.59
N PRO A 67 6.47 11.74 -11.25
CA PRO A 67 7.10 12.89 -10.60
C PRO A 67 6.10 13.85 -9.96
N VAL A 68 4.95 14.08 -10.60
CA VAL A 68 3.89 14.95 -10.06
C VAL A 68 3.31 14.36 -8.79
N LEU A 69 2.98 13.07 -8.80
CA LEU A 69 2.42 12.38 -7.62
C LEU A 69 3.41 12.33 -6.46
N VAL A 70 4.68 12.02 -6.74
CA VAL A 70 5.76 12.03 -5.74
C VAL A 70 5.94 13.43 -5.16
N GLY A 71 5.96 14.47 -6.02
CA GLY A 71 6.07 15.86 -5.59
C GLY A 71 4.90 16.33 -4.72
N VAL A 72 3.67 15.94 -5.06
CA VAL A 72 2.49 16.25 -4.24
C VAL A 72 2.58 15.57 -2.87
N VAL A 73 2.96 14.29 -2.81
CA VAL A 73 3.13 13.59 -1.53
C VAL A 73 4.22 14.26 -0.70
N LEU A 74 5.37 14.55 -1.30
CA LEU A 74 6.47 15.24 -0.62
C LEU A 74 6.02 16.58 -0.04
N LEU A 75 5.29 17.38 -0.81
CA LEU A 75 4.74 18.65 -0.35
C LEU A 75 3.80 18.46 0.84
N VAL A 76 2.88 17.50 0.79
CA VAL A 76 1.96 17.20 1.91
C VAL A 76 2.73 16.80 3.16
N LEU A 77 3.74 15.93 3.04
CA LEU A 77 4.56 15.51 4.17
C LEU A 77 5.37 16.67 4.77
N LEU A 78 5.93 17.55 3.94
CA LEU A 78 6.62 18.76 4.40
C LEU A 78 5.68 19.71 5.14
N LEU A 79 4.45 19.91 4.63
CA LEU A 79 3.45 20.74 5.27
C LEU A 79 3.01 20.17 6.63
N LEU A 80 2.85 18.85 6.74
CA LEU A 80 2.55 18.19 8.01
C LEU A 80 3.69 18.38 9.01
N LEU A 81 4.95 18.19 8.59
CA LEU A 81 6.12 18.32 9.46
C LEU A 81 6.33 19.76 9.95
N ALA A 82 5.94 20.75 9.13
CA ALA A 82 6.05 22.17 9.46
C ALA A 82 5.16 22.58 10.65
N VAL A 83 4.04 21.89 10.88
CA VAL A 83 3.08 22.21 11.95
C VAL A 83 3.30 21.28 13.16
N PRO A 84 3.46 21.79 14.40
CA PRO A 84 3.71 20.95 15.57
C PRO A 84 2.71 19.81 15.76
N ALA A 85 1.41 20.08 15.63
CA ALA A 85 0.35 19.07 15.73
C ALA A 85 0.44 18.00 14.62
N GLY A 86 1.03 18.33 13.47
CA GLY A 86 1.26 17.37 12.38
C GLY A 86 2.45 16.44 12.62
N ARG A 87 3.33 16.77 13.58
CA ARG A 87 4.54 15.97 13.86
C ARG A 87 4.24 14.66 14.58
N GLU A 88 3.17 14.59 15.37
CA GLU A 88 2.72 13.36 16.03
C GLU A 88 2.41 12.25 15.03
N ALA A 89 2.01 12.59 13.80
CA ALA A 89 1.79 11.60 12.75
C ALA A 89 3.06 10.85 12.33
N PHE A 90 4.23 11.46 12.57
CA PHE A 90 5.55 10.91 12.28
C PHE A 90 6.19 10.21 13.48
N ASP A 91 5.58 10.31 14.67
CA ASP A 91 5.99 9.54 15.84
C ASP A 91 5.50 8.10 15.69
N ASP A 92 6.36 7.29 15.07
CA ASP A 92 6.08 5.92 14.71
C ASP A 92 7.25 5.01 15.08
N SER A 93 7.03 4.14 16.08
CA SER A 93 8.05 3.23 16.59
C SER A 93 8.50 2.18 15.56
N ARG A 94 7.75 2.00 14.46
CA ARG A 94 8.17 1.12 13.35
C ARG A 94 9.31 1.72 12.54
N ALA A 95 9.53 3.04 12.64
CA ALA A 95 10.55 3.76 11.90
C ALA A 95 11.61 4.41 12.82
N ALA A 96 11.24 4.86 14.01
CA ALA A 96 12.10 5.62 14.92
C ALA A 96 13.44 4.92 15.21
N ASP A 97 13.39 3.64 15.57
CA ASP A 97 14.54 2.85 16.03
C ASP A 97 15.38 2.23 14.89
N LEU A 98 15.04 2.50 13.63
CA LEU A 98 15.77 1.92 12.51
C LEU A 98 17.14 2.59 12.32
N SER A 99 18.17 1.79 12.08
CA SER A 99 19.45 2.27 11.52
C SER A 99 19.26 2.79 10.09
N VAL A 100 20.21 3.60 9.61
CA VAL A 100 20.21 4.10 8.22
C VAL A 100 20.10 2.95 7.21
N GLY A 101 20.87 1.87 7.41
CA GLY A 101 20.84 0.70 6.55
C GLY A 101 19.47 0.00 6.54
N GLN A 102 18.78 -0.07 7.69
CA GLN A 102 17.44 -0.64 7.79
C GLN A 102 16.39 0.23 7.11
N VAL A 103 16.45 1.57 7.25
CA VAL A 103 15.54 2.48 6.55
C VAL A 103 15.73 2.38 5.04
N LEU A 104 16.98 2.37 4.56
CA LEU A 104 17.26 2.19 3.14
C LEU A 104 16.71 0.85 2.63
N TRP A 105 16.90 -0.23 3.39
CA TRP A 105 16.34 -1.53 3.03
C TRP A 105 14.80 -1.52 3.02
N VAL A 106 14.16 -0.91 4.02
CA VAL A 106 12.69 -0.80 4.07
C VAL A 106 12.16 -0.01 2.87
N THR A 107 12.74 1.16 2.61
CA THR A 107 12.22 2.13 1.63
C THR A 107 12.56 1.78 0.18
N LEU A 108 13.70 1.11 -0.06
CA LEU A 108 14.18 0.77 -1.41
C LEU A 108 13.93 -0.69 -1.80
N VAL A 109 13.69 -1.59 -0.85
CA VAL A 109 13.52 -3.02 -1.12
C VAL A 109 12.19 -3.54 -0.60
N ARG A 110 11.93 -3.43 0.72
CA ARG A 110 10.72 -4.01 1.31
C ARG A 110 9.45 -3.36 0.81
N VAL A 111 9.36 -2.03 0.84
CA VAL A 111 8.16 -1.31 0.42
C VAL A 111 7.93 -1.48 -1.08
N PRO A 112 8.91 -1.25 -1.98
CA PRO A 112 8.68 -1.43 -3.40
C PRO A 112 8.28 -2.85 -3.79
N LEU A 113 9.00 -3.87 -3.30
CA LEU A 113 8.83 -5.26 -3.74
C LEU A 113 7.85 -6.06 -2.89
N GLY A 114 7.87 -5.83 -1.57
CA GLY A 114 7.06 -6.53 -0.59
C GLY A 114 5.68 -5.91 -0.37
N THR A 115 5.46 -4.64 -0.72
CA THR A 115 4.18 -3.96 -0.50
C THR A 115 3.59 -3.49 -1.82
N VAL A 116 4.22 -2.49 -2.45
CA VAL A 116 3.64 -1.77 -3.59
C VAL A 116 3.48 -2.68 -4.81
N LEU A 117 4.50 -3.47 -5.15
CA LEU A 117 4.45 -4.38 -6.30
C LEU A 117 3.29 -5.37 -6.16
N LEU A 118 3.16 -6.02 -5.01
CA LEU A 118 2.08 -6.97 -4.76
C LEU A 118 0.73 -6.29 -4.76
N GLU A 119 0.57 -5.25 -3.96
CA GLU A 119 -0.73 -4.63 -3.73
C GLU A 119 -1.27 -3.96 -4.99
N GLU A 120 -0.46 -3.18 -5.71
CA GLU A 120 -0.95 -2.54 -6.93
C GLU A 120 -1.20 -3.56 -8.04
N THR A 121 -0.33 -4.56 -8.20
CA THR A 121 -0.57 -5.63 -9.17
C THR A 121 -1.84 -6.40 -8.84
N ALA A 122 -2.06 -6.74 -7.58
CA ALA A 122 -3.22 -7.51 -7.15
C ALA A 122 -4.52 -6.73 -7.32
N PHE A 123 -4.61 -5.55 -6.71
CA PHE A 123 -5.85 -4.81 -6.58
C PHE A 123 -6.12 -3.99 -7.85
N ARG A 124 -5.17 -3.17 -8.31
CA ARG A 124 -5.38 -2.21 -9.43
C ARG A 124 -5.05 -2.82 -10.79
N GLY A 125 -4.16 -3.81 -10.82
CA GLY A 125 -3.84 -4.59 -12.00
C GLY A 125 -4.89 -5.68 -12.24
N VAL A 126 -4.77 -6.79 -11.51
CA VAL A 126 -5.45 -8.05 -11.78
C VAL A 126 -6.93 -7.99 -11.40
N LEU A 127 -7.26 -7.83 -10.12
CA LEU A 127 -8.66 -7.87 -9.64
C LEU A 127 -9.51 -6.79 -10.30
N TRP A 128 -9.03 -5.54 -10.32
CA TRP A 128 -9.77 -4.44 -10.94
C TRP A 128 -9.99 -4.66 -12.44
N ALA A 129 -9.00 -5.16 -13.21
CA ALA A 129 -9.20 -5.47 -14.62
C ALA A 129 -10.19 -6.64 -14.84
N MET A 130 -10.08 -7.71 -14.03
CA MET A 130 -10.99 -8.86 -14.09
C MET A 130 -12.44 -8.45 -13.81
N LEU A 131 -12.66 -7.60 -12.80
CA LEU A 131 -13.97 -7.10 -12.40
C LEU A 131 -14.52 -6.10 -13.42
N ARG A 132 -13.69 -5.17 -13.89
CA ARG A 132 -14.10 -4.14 -14.86
C ARG A 132 -14.61 -4.76 -16.15
N ARG A 133 -13.94 -5.80 -16.65
CA ARG A 133 -14.34 -6.50 -17.88
C ARG A 133 -15.71 -7.19 -17.77
N ARG A 134 -16.14 -7.54 -16.55
CA ARG A 134 -17.37 -8.32 -16.30
C ARG A 134 -18.53 -7.49 -15.77
N HIS A 135 -18.23 -6.45 -15.00
CA HIS A 135 -19.22 -5.72 -14.20
C HIS A 135 -19.08 -4.19 -14.32
N GLY A 136 -18.16 -3.71 -15.16
CA GLY A 136 -17.92 -2.29 -15.36
C GLY A 136 -17.07 -1.64 -14.28
N THR A 137 -16.75 -0.37 -14.50
CA THR A 137 -15.74 0.36 -13.73
C THR A 137 -16.18 0.66 -12.29
N ALA A 138 -17.44 1.01 -12.07
CA ALA A 138 -17.94 1.33 -10.73
C ALA A 138 -17.81 0.12 -9.79
N TRP A 139 -18.26 -1.05 -10.24
CA TRP A 139 -18.16 -2.28 -9.47
C TRP A 139 -16.71 -2.72 -9.23
N ALA A 140 -15.86 -2.61 -10.26
CA ALA A 140 -14.44 -2.91 -10.14
C ALA A 140 -13.76 -2.04 -9.08
N THR A 141 -14.02 -0.73 -9.10
CA THR A 141 -13.49 0.21 -8.11
C THR A 141 -14.02 -0.10 -6.73
N ALA A 142 -15.32 -0.32 -6.55
CA ALA A 142 -15.91 -0.62 -5.24
C ALA A 142 -15.34 -1.91 -4.64
N VAL A 143 -15.40 -3.02 -5.37
CA VAL A 143 -14.95 -4.33 -4.86
C VAL A 143 -13.44 -4.38 -4.66
N SER A 144 -12.65 -3.85 -5.60
CA SER A 144 -11.19 -3.80 -5.44
C SER A 144 -10.79 -2.97 -4.23
N SER A 145 -11.48 -1.85 -3.98
CA SER A 145 -11.20 -0.97 -2.85
C SER A 145 -11.60 -1.59 -1.52
N LEU A 146 -12.75 -2.28 -1.47
CA LEU A 146 -13.19 -3.01 -0.29
C LEU A 146 -12.21 -4.14 0.06
N LEU A 147 -11.79 -4.93 -0.92
CA LEU A 147 -10.80 -6.00 -0.71
C LEU A 147 -9.45 -5.45 -0.27
N PHE A 148 -9.04 -4.30 -0.80
CA PHE A 148 -7.84 -3.59 -0.35
C PHE A 148 -7.98 -3.07 1.09
N GLY A 149 -9.16 -2.59 1.48
CA GLY A 149 -9.46 -2.28 2.88
C GLY A 149 -9.30 -3.50 3.79
N LEU A 150 -9.95 -4.62 3.44
CA LEU A 150 -9.92 -5.87 4.21
C LEU A 150 -8.52 -6.49 4.29
N TRP A 151 -7.68 -6.29 3.28
CA TRP A 151 -6.26 -6.69 3.29
C TRP A 151 -5.49 -6.11 4.50
N HIS A 152 -5.90 -4.93 4.98
CA HIS A 152 -5.27 -4.22 6.08
C HIS A 152 -5.77 -4.65 7.47
N LEU A 153 -6.68 -5.63 7.57
CA LEU A 153 -7.18 -6.12 8.85
C LEU A 153 -6.06 -6.65 9.74
N LEU A 154 -5.27 -7.62 9.26
CA LEU A 154 -4.18 -8.20 10.06
C LEU A 154 -3.01 -7.22 10.29
N PRO A 155 -2.52 -6.50 9.27
CA PRO A 155 -1.45 -5.52 9.46
C PRO A 155 -1.74 -4.42 10.48
N SER A 156 -3.02 -4.08 10.70
CA SER A 156 -3.40 -2.94 11.54
C SER A 156 -3.59 -3.27 13.03
N ARG A 157 -3.44 -4.54 13.44
CA ARG A 157 -3.69 -4.99 14.83
C ARG A 157 -2.77 -4.37 15.89
N GLY A 158 -1.66 -3.77 15.47
CA GLY A 158 -0.70 -3.10 16.37
C GLY A 158 -0.62 -1.59 16.20
N LEU A 159 -1.43 -1.00 15.30
CA LEU A 159 -1.24 0.39 14.86
C LEU A 159 -1.43 1.40 16.00
N ASN A 160 -2.36 1.16 16.92
CA ASN A 160 -2.63 2.03 18.06
C ASN A 160 -1.47 2.10 19.07
N ARG A 161 -0.64 1.05 19.12
CA ARG A 161 0.55 0.99 19.96
C ARG A 161 1.80 1.51 19.27
N SER A 162 1.82 1.49 17.94
CA SER A 162 3.02 1.83 17.17
C SER A 162 3.04 3.26 16.64
N ASN A 163 1.90 3.96 16.60
CA ASN A 163 1.80 5.32 16.08
C ASN A 163 1.11 6.24 17.11
N ALA A 164 1.81 7.28 17.56
CA ALA A 164 1.34 8.12 18.66
C ALA A 164 0.04 8.87 18.33
N ALA A 165 -0.12 9.37 17.10
CA ALA A 165 -1.34 10.05 16.67
C ALA A 165 -2.58 9.14 16.68
N VAL A 166 -2.40 7.84 16.45
CA VAL A 166 -3.51 6.86 16.56
C VAL A 166 -3.74 6.49 18.02
N GLY A 167 -2.67 6.28 18.79
CA GLY A 167 -2.75 5.97 20.22
C GLY A 167 -3.41 7.09 21.04
N SER A 168 -3.17 8.35 20.70
CA SER A 168 -3.78 9.51 21.39
C SER A 168 -5.29 9.61 21.20
N VAL A 169 -5.82 9.08 20.09
CA VAL A 169 -7.24 9.12 19.75
C VAL A 169 -8.00 7.89 20.29
N PHE A 170 -7.41 6.70 20.17
CA PHE A 170 -8.10 5.43 20.44
C PHE A 170 -7.58 4.67 21.67
N GLY A 171 -6.50 5.13 22.30
CA GLY A 171 -5.79 4.41 23.35
C GLY A 171 -4.83 3.35 22.81
N ASP A 172 -3.76 3.09 23.53
CA ASP A 172 -2.75 2.07 23.25
C ASP A 172 -3.08 0.69 23.86
N ASP A 173 -4.19 0.61 24.59
CA ASP A 173 -4.69 -0.60 25.24
C ASP A 173 -5.35 -1.60 24.24
N PRO A 174 -5.70 -2.83 24.68
CA PRO A 174 -6.39 -3.80 23.83
C PRO A 174 -7.77 -3.35 23.32
N ALA A 175 -8.45 -2.44 24.01
CA ALA A 175 -9.76 -1.93 23.58
C ALA A 175 -9.62 -0.98 22.37
N GLY A 176 -8.50 -0.26 22.27
CA GLY A 176 -8.17 0.61 21.14
C GLY A 176 -7.88 -0.10 19.81
N VAL A 177 -7.66 -1.42 19.83
CA VAL A 177 -7.31 -2.21 18.63
C VAL A 177 -8.47 -2.26 17.63
N ALA A 178 -9.69 -2.57 18.07
CA ALA A 178 -10.84 -2.70 17.18
C ALA A 178 -11.19 -1.41 16.41
N PRO A 179 -11.36 -0.23 17.07
CA PRO A 179 -11.64 1.01 16.35
C PRO A 179 -10.49 1.43 15.43
N THR A 180 -9.24 1.17 15.84
CA THR A 180 -8.06 1.44 15.00
C THR A 180 -8.04 0.59 13.72
N VAL A 181 -8.31 -0.72 13.84
CA VAL A 181 -8.41 -1.61 12.68
C VAL A 181 -9.56 -1.19 11.77
N ALA A 182 -10.71 -0.82 12.33
CA ALA A 182 -11.84 -0.33 11.56
C ALA A 182 -11.51 0.96 10.78
N LEU A 183 -10.83 1.92 11.44
CA LEU A 183 -10.35 3.13 10.80
C LEU A 183 -9.35 2.82 9.69
N ALA A 184 -8.39 1.93 9.93
CA ALA A 184 -7.41 1.54 8.93
C ALA A 184 -8.06 0.90 7.70
N ILE A 185 -9.04 0.00 7.88
CA ILE A 185 -9.82 -0.60 6.79
C ILE A 185 -10.58 0.48 6.01
N ALA A 186 -11.24 1.42 6.69
CA ALA A 186 -12.00 2.49 6.04
C ALA A 186 -11.09 3.45 5.26
N ALA A 187 -9.99 3.90 5.87
CA ALA A 187 -9.01 4.80 5.26
C ALA A 187 -8.34 4.15 4.05
N THR A 188 -7.94 2.88 4.17
CA THR A 188 -7.32 2.16 3.05
C THR A 188 -8.34 1.80 1.98
N ALA A 189 -9.61 1.55 2.29
CA ALA A 189 -10.66 1.43 1.28
C ALA A 189 -10.93 2.76 0.54
N ALA A 190 -10.82 3.91 1.21
CA ALA A 190 -10.89 5.21 0.54
C ALA A 190 -9.68 5.44 -0.37
N ALA A 191 -8.47 5.12 0.10
CA ALA A 191 -7.26 5.12 -0.74
C ALA A 191 -7.37 4.12 -1.91
N GLY A 192 -8.03 2.99 -1.65
CA GLY A 192 -8.74 2.10 -2.57
C GLY A 192 -9.19 2.78 -3.85
N VAL A 193 -10.20 3.63 -3.64
CA VAL A 193 -10.94 4.35 -4.67
C VAL A 193 -10.02 5.33 -5.40
N VAL A 194 -9.21 6.10 -4.67
CA VAL A 194 -8.28 7.07 -5.26
C VAL A 194 -7.29 6.40 -6.20
N LEU A 195 -6.67 5.29 -5.78
CA LEU A 195 -5.71 4.54 -6.59
C LEU A 195 -6.38 3.88 -7.81
N CYS A 196 -7.61 3.36 -7.66
CA CYS A 196 -8.38 2.84 -8.80
C CYS A 196 -8.74 3.95 -9.80
N GLU A 197 -9.11 5.13 -9.32
CA GLU A 197 -9.44 6.27 -10.17
C GLU A 197 -8.19 6.80 -10.88
N LEU A 198 -7.05 6.86 -10.19
CA LEU A 198 -5.76 7.21 -10.78
C LEU A 198 -5.38 6.20 -11.87
N ARG A 199 -5.53 4.90 -11.60
CA ARG A 199 -5.33 3.82 -12.58
C ARG A 199 -6.26 3.96 -13.80
N ARG A 200 -7.51 4.38 -13.59
CA ARG A 200 -8.49 4.60 -14.66
C ARG A 200 -8.13 5.82 -15.52
N ARG A 201 -7.80 6.95 -14.89
CA ARG A 201 -7.47 8.22 -15.60
C ARG A 201 -6.14 8.16 -16.33
N SER A 202 -5.13 7.58 -15.70
CA SER A 202 -3.80 7.45 -16.31
C SER A 202 -3.73 6.33 -17.34
N GLY A 203 -4.62 5.33 -17.24
CA GLY A 203 -4.52 4.09 -17.99
C GLY A 203 -3.18 3.37 -17.75
N SER A 204 -2.59 3.53 -16.57
CA SER A 204 -1.26 3.04 -16.21
C SER A 204 -1.27 2.45 -14.81
N LEU A 205 -0.65 1.29 -14.62
CA LEU A 205 -0.40 0.76 -13.28
C LEU A 205 0.77 1.48 -12.58
N LEU A 206 1.66 2.09 -13.35
CA LEU A 206 2.81 2.79 -12.79
C LEU A 206 2.40 4.07 -12.04
N ALA A 207 1.27 4.69 -12.41
CA ALA A 207 0.75 5.88 -11.69
C ALA A 207 0.34 5.56 -10.24
N PRO A 208 -0.55 4.60 -9.94
CA PRO A 208 -0.84 4.22 -8.56
C PRO A 208 0.38 3.59 -7.85
N ILE A 209 1.26 2.85 -8.55
CA ILE A 209 2.54 2.39 -7.97
C ILE A 209 3.38 3.57 -7.46
N ALA A 210 3.53 4.64 -8.26
CA ALA A 210 4.31 5.80 -7.86
C ALA A 210 3.70 6.52 -6.66
N LEU A 211 2.38 6.76 -6.65
CA LEU A 211 1.70 7.38 -5.51
C LEU A 211 1.82 6.52 -4.25
N HIS A 212 1.56 5.22 -4.37
CA HIS A 212 1.57 4.30 -3.24
C HIS A 212 2.99 4.12 -2.66
N TRP A 213 3.99 4.01 -3.54
CA TRP A 213 5.40 4.00 -3.16
C TRP A 213 5.81 5.30 -2.47
N ALA A 214 5.40 6.46 -3.00
CA ALA A 214 5.74 7.75 -2.41
C ALA A 214 5.17 7.87 -1.00
N VAL A 215 3.88 7.55 -0.80
CA VAL A 215 3.24 7.64 0.52
C VAL A 215 3.94 6.74 1.54
N ASN A 216 4.25 5.48 1.20
CA ASN A 216 4.88 4.56 2.13
C ASN A 216 6.36 4.89 2.36
N SER A 217 7.15 4.96 1.28
CA SER A 217 8.61 5.09 1.40
C SER A 217 9.00 6.44 1.96
N LEU A 218 8.37 7.52 1.49
CA LEU A 218 8.61 8.84 2.07
C LEU A 218 8.04 8.92 3.48
N GLY A 219 6.91 8.26 3.78
CA GLY A 219 6.38 8.15 5.14
C GLY A 219 7.40 7.53 6.12
N TYR A 220 8.04 6.42 5.75
CA TYR A 220 9.13 5.83 6.56
C TYR A 220 10.33 6.77 6.71
N VAL A 221 10.75 7.44 5.63
CA VAL A 221 11.87 8.40 5.69
C VAL A 221 11.52 9.58 6.62
N PHE A 222 10.32 10.14 6.50
CA PHE A 222 9.88 11.27 7.32
C PHE A 222 9.69 10.87 8.78
N ALA A 223 9.13 9.70 9.08
CA ALA A 223 9.01 9.20 10.45
C ALA A 223 10.40 9.00 11.10
N TRP A 224 11.33 8.37 10.37
CA TRP A 224 12.71 8.18 10.82
C TRP A 224 13.49 9.50 11.01
N ALA A 225 13.26 10.47 10.13
CA ALA A 225 13.86 11.79 10.18
C ALA A 225 13.29 12.64 11.31
N ALA A 226 11.97 12.65 11.45
CA ALA A 226 11.26 13.42 12.47
C ALA A 226 11.68 13.00 13.87
N SER A 227 11.85 11.69 14.11
CA SER A 227 12.31 11.20 15.41
C SER A 227 13.62 11.90 15.82
N ARG A 228 14.62 11.92 14.92
CA ARG A 228 15.99 12.42 15.19
C ARG A 228 16.15 13.93 15.31
N TRP A 229 15.28 14.69 14.64
CA TRP A 229 15.54 16.11 14.40
C TRP A 229 14.38 17.03 14.80
N TRP A 230 13.20 16.46 15.07
CA TRP A 230 12.00 17.23 15.42
C TRP A 230 11.29 16.76 16.70
N LEU A 231 11.41 15.48 17.05
CA LEU A 231 10.70 14.88 18.18
C LEU A 231 11.60 14.59 19.39
N ASP A 232 12.92 14.37 19.19
CA ASP A 232 13.92 14.18 20.24
C ASP A 232 14.28 15.48 21.02
N GLY A 233 13.27 16.30 21.35
CA GLY A 233 13.41 17.55 22.13
C GLY A 233 13.03 17.41 23.60
#